data_AF-A0A8C2A943-F1
#
_entry.id   AF-A0A8C2A943-F1
#
_cell.length_a   1.000
_cell.length_b   1.000
_cell.length_c   1.000
_cell.angle_alpha   90.00
_cell.angle_beta   90.00
_cell.angle_gamma   90.00
#
_symmetry.space_group_name_H-M   'P 1'
#
loop_
_entity.id
_entity.type
_entity.pdbx_description
1 polymer ?
#
loop_
_entity_poly.entity_id
_entity_poly.type
_entity_poly.pdbx_seq_one_letter_code
_entity_poly.pdbx_strand_id
1 'polypeptide(L)'
;MWGWSLMTKTNSSMPFSGFAYHFGSLPVAIYFNKQLLNLDPTDEEVRDQLNRLLRFQRKSNPDIFTLNTESRNYAKLCRGELDKRTSKRQRALSCRYSTGGGNPRLMYAPVKEEVEWDEPRIIRYHDIISDREIEILKNISRPLLSRSKVYQDGWDTVSQDRVSQSVFLQDDPVATRVSQRIADATGLSMETAESLLVQNYGIGGRFEPHYDALETGVNDRIATFLIYMSDVGMGGATIFPDIGVATKPKKGSAVFWYNLQKNGELDLNTRHAGCPVLVGNKWVANKWIHEFGQEFKRPCSLSEWE
;
A
#
# COMPACT_ATOMS: atom_id res chain seq x y z
N MET A 1 6.23 54.17 -21.41
CA MET A 1 4.96 54.02 -22.15
C MET A 1 5.17 52.91 -23.17
N TRP A 2 4.74 51.70 -22.84
CA TRP A 2 3.56 51.02 -23.41
C TRP A 2 3.69 50.68 -24.90
N GLY A 3 3.71 49.39 -25.21
CA GLY A 3 3.61 48.85 -26.56
C GLY A 3 3.79 47.34 -26.60
N TRP A 4 2.72 46.61 -26.29
CA TRP A 4 2.62 45.15 -26.40
C TRP A 4 2.69 44.70 -27.86
N SER A 5 3.35 43.58 -28.14
CA SER A 5 3.09 42.79 -29.35
C SER A 5 3.08 41.30 -29.00
N LEU A 6 2.06 40.63 -29.55
CA LEU A 6 1.58 39.29 -29.25
C LEU A 6 2.64 38.20 -29.48
N MET A 7 2.81 37.31 -28.50
CA MET A 7 3.29 35.95 -28.77
C MET A 7 2.09 35.04 -29.02
N THR A 8 1.99 34.61 -30.27
CA THR A 8 1.06 33.62 -30.81
C THR A 8 1.34 32.23 -30.24
N LYS A 9 0.25 31.56 -29.84
CA LYS A 9 0.05 30.12 -29.62
C LYS A 9 1.17 29.21 -30.16
N THR A 10 1.94 28.61 -29.26
CA THR A 10 2.59 27.33 -29.53
C THR A 10 1.70 26.20 -28.99
N ASN A 11 1.19 25.45 -29.94
CA ASN A 11 0.38 24.26 -29.77
C ASN A 11 1.30 23.14 -29.25
N SER A 12 1.39 22.93 -27.94
CA SER A 12 2.05 21.76 -27.37
C SER A 12 1.04 20.63 -27.21
N SER A 13 0.91 19.81 -28.25
CA SER A 13 0.38 18.46 -28.16
C SER A 13 1.23 17.64 -27.19
N MET A 14 0.89 17.67 -25.89
CA MET A 14 1.36 16.65 -24.95
C MET A 14 0.72 15.31 -25.34
N PRO A 15 1.50 14.24 -25.55
CA PRO A 15 0.93 12.94 -25.80
C PRO A 15 0.16 12.47 -24.55
N PHE A 16 -0.97 11.82 -24.78
CA PHE A 16 -1.98 11.33 -23.84
C PHE A 16 -1.50 10.27 -22.80
N SER A 17 -0.28 10.37 -22.25
CA SER A 17 0.25 9.42 -21.26
C SER A 17 -0.11 9.75 -19.80
N GLY A 18 -0.74 10.90 -19.54
CA GLY A 18 -1.05 11.37 -18.17
C GLY A 18 -2.20 10.66 -17.45
N PHE A 19 -2.97 9.78 -18.11
CA PHE A 19 -4.24 9.27 -17.56
C PHE A 19 -4.20 7.82 -17.04
N ALA A 20 -3.13 7.06 -17.29
CA ALA A 20 -3.12 5.63 -16.96
C ALA A 20 -3.17 5.33 -15.44
N TYR A 21 -2.65 6.25 -14.60
CA TYR A 21 -2.48 6.04 -13.16
C TYR A 21 -3.65 6.50 -12.29
N HIS A 22 -4.68 7.08 -12.90
CA HIS A 22 -5.87 7.55 -12.19
C HIS A 22 -6.97 6.48 -12.12
N PHE A 23 -6.97 5.51 -13.04
CA PHE A 23 -8.07 4.57 -13.19
C PHE A 23 -7.66 3.16 -12.77
N GLY A 24 -8.27 2.66 -11.69
CA GLY A 24 -8.12 1.28 -11.22
C GLY A 24 -9.14 0.36 -11.89
N SER A 25 -10.34 0.27 -11.31
CA SER A 25 -11.47 -0.47 -11.90
C SER A 25 -12.57 0.50 -12.31
N LEU A 26 -12.72 0.72 -13.62
CA LEU A 26 -13.64 1.73 -14.16
C LEU A 26 -15.12 1.52 -13.73
N PRO A 27 -15.71 0.31 -13.79
CA PRO A 27 -17.09 0.10 -13.35
C PRO A 27 -17.29 0.41 -11.86
N VAL A 28 -16.34 -0.01 -11.03
CA VAL A 28 -16.35 0.19 -9.58
C VAL A 28 -16.17 1.67 -9.24
N ALA A 29 -15.27 2.35 -9.95
CA ALA A 29 -15.07 3.80 -9.82
C ALA A 29 -16.37 4.57 -10.11
N ILE A 30 -17.08 4.24 -11.21
CA ILE A 30 -18.36 4.88 -11.56
C ILE A 30 -19.41 4.62 -10.47
N TYR A 31 -19.52 3.37 -10.00
CA TYR A 31 -20.47 3.01 -8.93
C TYR A 31 -20.24 3.83 -7.67
N PHE A 32 -19.01 3.86 -7.15
CA PHE A 32 -18.72 4.60 -5.93
C PHE A 32 -18.90 6.10 -6.08
N ASN A 33 -18.51 6.69 -7.21
CA ASN A 33 -18.75 8.10 -7.46
C ASN A 33 -20.25 8.46 -7.44
N LYS A 34 -21.11 7.60 -8.02
CA LYS A 34 -22.57 7.77 -7.91
C LYS A 34 -23.07 7.68 -6.47
N GLN A 35 -22.55 6.74 -5.68
CA GLN A 35 -22.92 6.61 -4.27
C GLN A 35 -22.48 7.83 -3.45
N LEU A 36 -21.27 8.35 -3.70
CA LEU A 36 -20.77 9.55 -3.03
C LEU A 36 -21.63 10.78 -3.34
N LEU A 37 -22.02 11.00 -4.60
CA LEU A 37 -22.90 12.11 -4.97
C LEU A 37 -24.34 11.95 -4.45
N ASN A 38 -24.80 10.73 -4.17
CA ASN A 38 -26.08 10.53 -3.49
C ASN A 38 -26.01 10.97 -2.02
N LEU A 39 -24.84 10.85 -1.39
CA LEU A 39 -24.61 11.26 0.00
C LEU A 39 -24.35 12.77 0.11
N ASP A 40 -23.51 13.31 -0.78
CA ASP A 40 -23.24 14.74 -0.91
C ASP A 40 -23.41 15.18 -2.38
N PRO A 41 -24.61 15.66 -2.75
CA PRO A 41 -24.87 16.13 -4.10
C PRO A 41 -24.09 17.38 -4.48
N THR A 42 -23.46 18.08 -3.54
CA THR A 42 -22.76 19.35 -3.79
C THR A 42 -21.28 19.18 -4.12
N ASP A 43 -20.67 18.03 -3.82
CA ASP A 43 -19.26 17.72 -4.08
C ASP A 43 -18.90 17.86 -5.58
N GLU A 44 -18.24 18.97 -5.93
CA GLU A 44 -17.85 19.28 -7.30
C GLU A 44 -16.69 18.40 -7.79
N GLU A 45 -15.79 17.97 -6.89
CA GLU A 45 -14.63 17.15 -7.23
C GLU A 45 -15.09 15.75 -7.67
N VAL A 46 -15.98 15.13 -6.88
CA VAL A 46 -16.56 13.83 -7.22
C VAL A 46 -17.41 13.93 -8.49
N ARG A 47 -18.10 15.06 -8.71
CA ARG A 47 -18.89 15.27 -9.94
C ARG A 47 -18.02 15.38 -11.19
N ASP A 48 -16.94 16.15 -11.14
CA ASP A 48 -15.98 16.22 -12.25
C ASP A 48 -15.31 14.85 -12.50
N GLN A 49 -14.95 14.15 -11.41
CA GLN A 49 -14.41 12.79 -11.48
C GLN A 49 -15.39 11.82 -12.17
N LEU A 50 -16.68 11.82 -11.79
CA LEU A 50 -17.71 10.99 -12.42
C LEU A 50 -17.88 11.32 -13.90
N ASN A 51 -17.93 12.60 -14.26
CA ASN A 51 -18.06 13.04 -15.65
C ASN A 51 -16.89 12.57 -16.51
N ARG A 52 -15.67 12.57 -15.98
CA ARG A 52 -14.49 12.00 -16.65
C ARG A 52 -14.63 10.48 -16.81
N LEU A 53 -14.99 9.77 -15.75
CA LEU A 53 -15.14 8.30 -15.77
C LEU A 53 -16.19 7.83 -16.79
N LEU A 54 -17.34 8.51 -16.86
CA LEU A 54 -18.42 8.16 -17.79
C LEU A 54 -17.99 8.25 -19.27
N ARG A 55 -17.03 9.14 -19.62
CA ARG A 55 -16.48 9.22 -20.99
C ARG A 55 -15.71 7.96 -21.40
N PHE A 56 -15.17 7.21 -20.44
CA PHE A 56 -14.40 5.99 -20.69
C PHE A 56 -15.28 4.71 -20.70
N GLN A 57 -16.56 4.79 -20.31
CA GLN A 57 -17.45 3.63 -20.24
C GLN A 57 -17.92 3.22 -21.66
N ARG A 58 -17.34 2.16 -22.24
CA ARG A 58 -17.63 1.74 -23.62
C ARG A 58 -18.65 0.59 -23.81
N LYS A 59 -19.26 0.01 -22.76
CA LYS A 59 -20.47 -0.86 -22.79
C LYS A 59 -20.86 -1.29 -21.36
N SER A 60 -22.08 -1.86 -21.23
CA SER A 60 -22.82 -2.16 -20.00
C SER A 60 -22.00 -2.74 -18.84
N ASN A 61 -22.37 -2.32 -17.62
CA ASN A 61 -21.77 -2.72 -16.35
C ASN A 61 -21.48 -4.23 -16.29
N PRO A 62 -20.23 -4.67 -16.10
CA PRO A 62 -19.97 -5.98 -15.54
C PRO A 62 -20.55 -6.04 -14.12
N ASP A 63 -20.96 -7.23 -13.70
CA ASP A 63 -21.48 -7.51 -12.37
C ASP A 63 -20.48 -7.04 -11.31
N ILE A 64 -20.90 -6.08 -10.48
CA ILE A 64 -20.04 -5.34 -9.54
C ILE A 64 -19.72 -6.19 -8.30
N PHE A 65 -20.46 -7.28 -8.07
CA PHE A 65 -20.44 -8.04 -6.82
C PHE A 65 -20.37 -9.56 -7.02
N THR A 66 -19.39 -10.06 -7.75
CA THR A 66 -18.76 -11.35 -7.38
C THR A 66 -17.56 -11.07 -6.48
N LEU A 67 -17.76 -10.25 -5.44
CA LEU A 67 -16.80 -10.19 -4.35
C LEU A 67 -17.01 -11.48 -3.57
N ASN A 68 -15.97 -12.30 -3.43
CA ASN A 68 -15.99 -13.34 -2.43
C ASN A 68 -15.94 -12.67 -1.05
N THR A 69 -17.11 -12.22 -0.55
CA THR A 69 -17.29 -11.54 0.74
C THR A 69 -17.20 -12.52 1.90
N GLU A 70 -16.35 -13.54 1.81
CA GLU A 70 -16.16 -14.53 2.87
C GLU A 70 -15.75 -13.89 4.19
N SER A 71 -15.08 -12.72 4.17
CA SER A 71 -14.83 -11.95 5.38
C SER A 71 -15.90 -10.88 5.62
N ARG A 72 -16.88 -11.19 6.49
CA ARG A 72 -17.91 -10.24 6.98
C ARG A 72 -17.34 -8.90 7.48
N ASN A 73 -16.03 -8.87 7.80
CA ASN A 73 -15.35 -7.69 8.33
C ASN A 73 -14.73 -6.80 7.25
N TYR A 74 -14.43 -7.31 6.04
CA TYR A 74 -13.74 -6.55 4.98
C TYR A 74 -14.44 -5.22 4.68
N ALA A 75 -15.73 -5.28 4.32
CA ALA A 75 -16.48 -4.10 3.94
C ALA A 75 -16.70 -3.14 5.11
N LYS A 76 -16.90 -3.67 6.33
CA LYS A 76 -17.07 -2.87 7.55
C LYS A 76 -15.79 -2.10 7.89
N LEU A 77 -14.63 -2.73 7.79
CA LEU A 77 -13.34 -2.09 8.01
C LEU A 77 -13.05 -1.01 6.98
N CYS A 78 -13.33 -1.28 5.69
CA CYS A 78 -13.16 -0.27 4.65
C CYS A 78 -14.08 0.94 4.82
N ARG A 79 -15.24 0.79 5.45
CA ARG A 79 -16.14 1.89 5.82
C ARG A 79 -15.80 2.54 7.17
N GLY A 80 -14.88 1.97 7.94
CA GLY A 80 -14.55 2.44 9.30
C GLY A 80 -15.61 2.11 10.35
N GLU A 81 -16.51 1.15 10.09
CA GLU A 81 -17.58 0.72 11.01
C GLU A 81 -17.12 -0.31 12.04
N LEU A 82 -15.94 -0.88 11.83
CA LEU A 82 -15.36 -1.89 12.71
C LEU A 82 -13.98 -1.42 13.18
N ASP A 83 -13.79 -1.45 14.49
CA ASP A 83 -12.48 -1.35 15.12
C ASP A 83 -12.51 -2.26 16.34
N LYS A 84 -11.74 -3.35 16.30
CA LYS A 84 -11.68 -4.31 17.42
C LYS A 84 -10.72 -3.89 18.53
N ARG A 85 -10.10 -2.70 18.45
CA ARG A 85 -9.26 -2.16 19.53
C ARG A 85 -10.12 -1.83 20.75
N THR A 86 -9.97 -2.61 21.81
CA THR A 86 -10.58 -2.28 23.11
C THR A 86 -9.89 -1.07 23.73
N SER A 87 -10.56 -0.33 24.62
CA SER A 87 -9.93 0.80 25.33
C SER A 87 -8.70 0.37 26.14
N LYS A 88 -8.65 -0.89 26.62
CA LYS A 88 -7.46 -1.45 27.27
C LYS A 88 -6.28 -1.57 26.29
N ARG A 89 -6.51 -2.14 25.10
CA ARG A 89 -5.48 -2.24 24.06
C ARG A 89 -5.02 -0.87 23.59
N GLN A 90 -5.96 0.06 23.33
CA GLN A 90 -5.63 1.44 22.91
C GLN A 90 -4.70 2.15 23.90
N ARG A 91 -4.88 1.95 25.21
CA ARG A 91 -3.98 2.53 26.23
C ARG A 91 -2.58 1.89 26.27
N ALA A 92 -2.43 0.67 25.76
CA ALA A 92 -1.14 -0.01 25.67
C ALA A 92 -0.38 0.34 24.37
N LEU A 93 -1.08 0.85 23.36
CA LEU A 93 -0.46 1.38 22.15
C LEU A 93 0.36 2.63 22.49
N SER A 94 1.52 2.76 21.88
CA SER A 94 2.47 3.83 22.19
C SER A 94 3.15 4.36 20.94
N CYS A 95 3.51 5.65 21.00
CA CYS A 95 4.36 6.31 20.03
C CYS A 95 5.71 6.60 20.69
N ARG A 96 6.81 6.36 19.98
CA ARG A 96 8.16 6.56 20.50
C ARG A 96 9.15 6.94 19.40
N TYR A 97 10.24 7.55 19.83
CA TYR A 97 11.46 7.67 19.03
C TYR A 97 12.30 6.40 19.27
N SER A 98 12.37 5.54 18.27
CA SER A 98 13.03 4.23 18.34
C SER A 98 14.43 4.31 17.75
N THR A 99 15.41 3.75 18.45
CA THR A 99 16.80 3.66 17.98
C THR A 99 17.06 2.35 17.24
N GLY A 100 16.03 1.57 16.89
CA GLY A 100 16.17 0.28 16.20
C GLY A 100 17.05 -0.72 16.96
N GLY A 101 16.94 -0.76 18.29
CA GLY A 101 17.76 -1.64 19.13
C GLY A 101 19.22 -1.18 19.28
N GLY A 102 19.48 0.13 19.19
CA GLY A 102 20.84 0.69 19.28
C GLY A 102 21.57 0.77 17.93
N ASN A 103 20.83 0.82 16.83
CA ASN A 103 21.41 1.04 15.50
C ASN A 103 22.19 2.37 15.50
N PRO A 104 23.47 2.38 15.09
CA PRO A 104 24.32 3.58 15.17
C PRO A 104 23.75 4.80 14.43
N ARG A 105 23.03 4.61 13.32
CA ARG A 105 22.41 5.73 12.58
C ARG A 105 21.20 6.28 13.31
N LEU A 106 20.38 5.40 13.88
CA LEU A 106 19.16 5.78 14.60
C LEU A 106 19.44 6.29 16.01
N MET A 107 20.65 6.15 16.55
CA MET A 107 21.06 6.86 17.76
C MET A 107 21.10 8.39 17.55
N TYR A 108 21.48 8.85 16.35
CA TYR A 108 21.51 10.28 16.01
C TYR A 108 20.20 10.77 15.41
N ALA A 109 19.49 9.92 14.68
CA ALA A 109 18.20 10.23 14.07
C ALA A 109 17.18 9.11 14.35
N PRO A 110 16.62 9.04 15.57
CA PRO A 110 15.63 8.02 15.93
C PRO A 110 14.42 8.02 14.99
N VAL A 111 13.94 6.84 14.64
CA VAL A 111 12.74 6.68 13.81
C VAL A 111 11.48 6.91 14.65
N LYS A 112 10.49 7.60 14.09
CA LYS A 112 9.18 7.77 14.71
C LYS A 112 8.37 6.49 14.55
N GLU A 113 8.15 5.78 15.64
CA GLU A 113 7.50 4.48 15.67
C GLU A 113 6.18 4.57 16.46
N GLU A 114 5.10 4.03 15.90
CA GLU A 114 3.78 3.93 16.53
C GLU A 114 3.32 2.48 16.47
N VAL A 115 2.92 1.92 17.60
CA VAL A 115 2.29 0.59 17.64
C VAL A 115 0.81 0.76 17.33
N GLU A 116 0.35 0.33 16.15
CA GLU A 116 -1.07 0.41 15.76
C GLU A 116 -1.88 -0.79 16.27
N TRP A 117 -1.20 -1.92 16.48
CA TRP A 117 -1.77 -3.14 17.05
C TRP A 117 -0.67 -3.94 17.77
N ASP A 118 -1.01 -4.55 18.89
CA ASP A 118 -0.09 -5.26 19.79
C ASP A 118 0.17 -6.71 19.38
N GLU A 119 -0.84 -7.43 18.85
CA GLU A 119 -0.71 -8.87 18.52
C GLU A 119 -1.65 -9.32 17.39
N PRO A 120 -1.13 -9.60 16.18
CA PRO A 120 0.28 -9.52 15.79
C PRO A 120 0.77 -8.08 15.77
N ARG A 121 2.06 -7.85 15.98
CA ARG A 121 2.52 -6.46 16.09
C ARG A 121 2.44 -5.76 14.74
N ILE A 122 1.60 -4.73 14.65
CA ILE A 122 1.51 -3.82 13.50
C ILE A 122 2.11 -2.49 13.91
N ILE A 123 3.18 -2.10 13.22
CA ILE A 123 3.95 -0.90 13.54
C ILE A 123 3.82 0.08 12.39
N ARG A 124 3.50 1.33 12.70
CA ARG A 124 3.66 2.45 11.77
C ARG A 124 4.98 3.17 12.03
N TYR A 125 5.76 3.35 10.97
CA TYR A 125 6.88 4.28 10.97
C TYR A 125 6.46 5.57 10.28
N HIS A 126 6.56 6.71 10.98
CA HIS A 126 6.25 8.03 10.40
C HIS A 126 7.49 8.66 9.79
N ASP A 127 7.27 9.43 8.72
CA ASP A 127 8.32 10.20 8.03
C ASP A 127 9.55 9.35 7.65
N ILE A 128 9.32 8.07 7.32
CA ILE A 128 10.38 7.11 7.00
C ILE A 128 10.97 7.37 5.61
N ILE A 129 10.26 8.07 4.73
CA ILE A 129 10.72 8.44 3.40
C ILE A 129 10.39 9.90 3.11
N SER A 130 11.34 10.61 2.49
CA SER A 130 11.16 12.01 2.15
C SER A 130 10.32 12.20 0.89
N ASP A 131 9.68 13.36 0.77
CA ASP A 131 8.95 13.75 -0.44
C ASP A 131 9.81 13.71 -1.71
N ARG A 132 11.08 14.09 -1.59
CA ARG A 132 12.04 14.03 -2.70
C ARG A 132 12.27 12.59 -3.16
N GLU A 133 12.47 11.67 -2.23
CA GLU A 133 12.67 10.24 -2.55
C GLU A 133 11.38 9.66 -3.16
N ILE A 134 10.22 9.96 -2.59
CA ILE A 134 8.91 9.56 -3.12
C ILE A 134 8.76 9.97 -4.59
N GLU A 135 9.04 11.23 -4.93
CA GLU A 135 8.83 11.71 -6.29
C GLU A 135 9.86 11.12 -7.27
N ILE A 136 11.10 10.86 -6.84
CA ILE A 136 12.07 10.14 -7.67
C ILE A 136 11.55 8.72 -7.97
N LEU A 137 11.14 7.97 -6.93
CA LEU A 137 10.61 6.61 -7.10
C LEU A 137 9.38 6.59 -8.02
N LYS A 138 8.43 7.52 -7.85
CA LYS A 138 7.28 7.65 -8.75
C LYS A 138 7.72 7.94 -10.19
N ASN A 139 8.65 8.85 -10.40
CA ASN A 139 9.08 9.27 -11.73
C ASN A 139 9.73 8.13 -12.51
N ILE A 140 10.61 7.35 -11.86
CA ILE A 140 11.25 6.18 -12.51
C ILE A 140 10.26 5.03 -12.69
N SER A 141 9.27 4.88 -11.80
CA SER A 141 8.27 3.83 -11.91
C SER A 141 7.23 4.09 -13.00
N ARG A 142 6.77 5.34 -13.17
CA ARG A 142 5.71 5.70 -14.14
C ARG A 142 5.87 5.02 -15.51
N PRO A 143 6.99 5.17 -16.25
CA PRO A 143 7.12 4.57 -17.58
C PRO A 143 7.16 3.03 -17.58
N LEU A 144 7.44 2.41 -16.43
CA LEU A 144 7.60 0.96 -16.27
C LEU A 144 6.37 0.28 -15.67
N LEU A 145 5.41 1.06 -15.15
CA LEU A 145 4.20 0.52 -14.54
C LEU A 145 3.37 -0.23 -15.57
N SER A 146 3.22 -1.52 -15.34
CA SER A 146 2.33 -2.39 -16.10
C SER A 146 1.22 -2.92 -15.18
N ARG A 147 0.10 -3.35 -15.78
CA ARG A 147 -1.00 -3.92 -15.00
C ARG A 147 -0.50 -5.12 -14.20
N SER A 148 -0.78 -5.14 -12.89
CA SER A 148 -0.29 -6.19 -12.01
C SER A 148 -0.87 -7.55 -12.40
N LYS A 149 0.04 -8.50 -12.59
CA LYS A 149 -0.26 -9.92 -12.78
C LYS A 149 -0.23 -10.64 -11.44
N VAL A 150 -0.97 -11.74 -11.32
CA VAL A 150 -0.81 -12.72 -10.25
C VAL A 150 -0.45 -14.05 -10.92
N TYR A 151 0.45 -14.80 -10.29
CA TYR A 151 0.82 -16.13 -10.77
C TYR A 151 -0.29 -17.10 -10.36
N GLN A 152 -1.08 -17.55 -11.32
CA GLN A 152 -2.15 -18.52 -11.10
C GLN A 152 -2.00 -19.64 -12.14
N ASP A 153 -1.97 -20.88 -11.68
CA ASP A 153 -1.91 -22.09 -12.51
C ASP A 153 -0.76 -22.12 -13.52
N GLY A 154 0.40 -21.54 -13.18
CA GLY A 154 1.58 -21.56 -14.04
C GLY A 154 1.65 -20.41 -15.07
N TRP A 155 0.66 -19.53 -15.12
CA TRP A 155 0.57 -18.43 -16.09
C TRP A 155 0.37 -17.06 -15.44
N ASP A 156 0.98 -16.04 -16.04
CA ASP A 156 0.78 -14.63 -15.71
C ASP A 156 -0.63 -14.17 -16.16
N THR A 157 -1.59 -14.17 -15.25
CA THR A 157 -2.95 -13.69 -15.55
C THR A 157 -3.15 -12.27 -15.03
N VAL A 158 -3.85 -11.41 -15.79
CA VAL A 158 -4.26 -10.08 -15.31
C VAL A 158 -5.17 -10.28 -14.10
N SER A 159 -4.72 -9.82 -12.94
CA SER A 159 -5.42 -10.11 -11.70
C SER A 159 -6.72 -9.31 -11.59
N GLN A 160 -7.82 -10.02 -11.32
CA GLN A 160 -9.07 -9.42 -10.85
C GLN A 160 -9.00 -9.12 -9.35
N ASP A 161 -8.20 -9.90 -8.62
CA ASP A 161 -8.03 -9.77 -7.17
C ASP A 161 -7.14 -8.58 -6.78
N ARG A 162 -6.16 -8.24 -7.63
CA ARG A 162 -5.28 -7.09 -7.47
C ARG A 162 -5.43 -6.12 -8.62
N VAL A 163 -6.17 -5.05 -8.36
CA VAL A 163 -6.46 -3.99 -9.32
C VAL A 163 -5.47 -2.84 -9.15
N SER A 164 -4.21 -3.08 -9.51
CA SER A 164 -3.13 -2.08 -9.51
C SER A 164 -2.22 -2.19 -10.72
N GLN A 165 -1.34 -1.20 -10.87
CA GLN A 165 -0.16 -1.28 -11.72
C GLN A 165 1.07 -1.40 -10.83
N SER A 166 2.08 -2.15 -11.24
CA SER A 166 3.27 -2.37 -10.43
C SER A 166 4.56 -2.55 -11.23
N VAL A 167 5.69 -2.24 -10.58
CA VAL A 167 7.04 -2.49 -11.11
C VAL A 167 8.01 -2.75 -9.96
N PHE A 168 8.88 -3.75 -10.11
CA PHE A 168 10.03 -3.95 -9.23
C PHE A 168 11.16 -3.02 -9.67
N LEU A 169 11.69 -2.23 -8.74
CA LEU A 169 12.84 -1.38 -8.99
C LEU A 169 14.12 -2.13 -8.65
N GLN A 170 14.88 -2.50 -9.69
CA GLN A 170 16.20 -3.08 -9.57
C GLN A 170 17.27 -1.98 -9.68
N ASP A 171 18.33 -2.10 -8.87
CA ASP A 171 19.55 -1.28 -8.95
C ASP A 171 19.37 0.26 -8.94
N ASP A 172 18.31 0.77 -8.30
CA ASP A 172 18.10 2.20 -8.11
C ASP A 172 18.73 2.72 -6.79
N PRO A 173 19.58 3.77 -6.83
CA PRO A 173 20.24 4.30 -5.62
C PRO A 173 19.29 4.80 -4.53
N VAL A 174 18.10 5.32 -4.88
CA VAL A 174 17.09 5.73 -3.89
C VAL A 174 16.47 4.48 -3.27
N ALA A 175 16.10 3.49 -4.06
CA ALA A 175 15.56 2.21 -3.57
C ALA A 175 16.54 1.49 -2.63
N THR A 176 17.85 1.53 -2.93
CA THR A 176 18.90 0.99 -2.06
C THR A 176 18.96 1.74 -0.72
N ARG A 177 18.95 3.08 -0.72
CA ARG A 177 18.92 3.87 0.53
C ARG A 177 17.67 3.63 1.35
N VAL A 178 16.51 3.50 0.70
CA VAL A 178 15.24 3.14 1.37
C VAL A 178 15.37 1.74 1.99
N SER A 179 15.93 0.77 1.28
CA SER A 179 16.14 -0.58 1.80
C SER A 179 17.08 -0.59 3.02
N GLN A 180 18.18 0.17 2.99
CA GLN A 180 19.06 0.33 4.15
C GLN A 180 18.31 0.93 5.36
N ARG A 181 17.44 1.90 5.13
CA ARG A 181 16.63 2.53 6.19
C ARG A 181 15.61 1.56 6.79
N ILE A 182 15.02 0.68 5.96
CA ILE A 182 14.15 -0.41 6.42
C ILE A 182 14.97 -1.36 7.31
N ALA A 183 16.19 -1.72 6.90
CA ALA A 183 17.10 -2.55 7.71
C ALA A 183 17.40 -1.92 9.06
N ASP A 184 17.68 -0.60 9.07
CA ASP A 184 17.98 0.14 10.30
C ASP A 184 16.76 0.21 11.24
N ALA A 185 15.56 0.44 10.71
CA ALA A 185 14.34 0.57 11.50
C ALA A 185 13.86 -0.78 12.06
N THR A 186 13.94 -1.86 11.26
CA THR A 186 13.40 -3.17 11.63
C THR A 186 14.43 -4.09 12.30
N GLY A 187 15.72 -3.82 12.14
CA GLY A 187 16.82 -4.69 12.55
C GLY A 187 17.07 -5.88 11.61
N LEU A 188 16.18 -6.13 10.65
CA LEU A 188 16.24 -7.28 9.72
C LEU A 188 17.30 -7.06 8.62
N SER A 189 17.87 -8.16 8.11
CA SER A 189 18.73 -8.14 6.93
C SER A 189 17.90 -7.88 5.66
N MET A 190 18.49 -7.18 4.70
CA MET A 190 17.89 -6.93 3.38
C MET A 190 18.57 -7.72 2.26
N GLU A 191 19.55 -8.57 2.59
CA GLU A 191 20.39 -9.28 1.62
C GLU A 191 19.59 -10.20 0.71
N THR A 192 18.64 -10.94 1.28
CA THR A 192 17.73 -11.86 0.59
C THR A 192 16.37 -11.24 0.31
N ALA A 193 16.15 -9.99 0.73
CA ALA A 193 14.87 -9.31 0.57
C ALA A 193 14.63 -8.95 -0.91
N GLU A 194 13.36 -9.00 -1.32
CA GLU A 194 12.97 -8.68 -2.69
C GLU A 194 13.28 -7.23 -3.06
N SER A 195 13.40 -6.95 -4.35
CA SER A 195 13.49 -5.58 -4.86
C SER A 195 12.26 -4.75 -4.45
N LEU A 196 12.43 -3.43 -4.33
CA LEU A 196 11.34 -2.56 -3.91
C LEU A 196 10.23 -2.55 -4.99
N LEU A 197 9.03 -3.00 -4.62
CA LEU A 197 7.88 -3.06 -5.53
C LEU A 197 7.08 -1.76 -5.43
N VAL A 198 7.15 -0.90 -6.44
CA VAL A 198 6.29 0.29 -6.51
C VAL A 198 4.96 -0.09 -7.15
N GLN A 199 3.86 0.35 -6.53
CA GLN A 199 2.51 0.09 -6.99
C GLN A 199 1.66 1.36 -7.00
N ASN A 200 0.74 1.43 -7.96
CA ASN A 200 -0.28 2.45 -8.06
C ASN A 200 -1.67 1.82 -8.14
N TYR A 201 -2.57 2.27 -7.26
CA TYR A 201 -3.98 1.97 -7.29
C TYR A 201 -4.73 3.26 -7.64
N GLY A 202 -5.29 3.31 -8.85
CA GLY A 202 -6.25 4.35 -9.24
C GLY A 202 -7.61 4.13 -8.56
N ILE A 203 -8.60 4.96 -8.92
CA ILE A 203 -9.96 4.88 -8.36
C ILE A 203 -10.57 3.49 -8.61
N GLY A 204 -11.19 2.91 -7.60
CA GLY A 204 -11.71 1.55 -7.58
C GLY A 204 -10.63 0.46 -7.52
N GLY A 205 -9.35 0.84 -7.57
CA GLY A 205 -8.21 -0.05 -7.36
C GLY A 205 -8.19 -0.58 -5.94
N ARG A 206 -7.96 -1.88 -5.80
CA ARG A 206 -8.02 -2.62 -4.54
C ARG A 206 -7.12 -3.85 -4.60
N PHE A 207 -6.96 -4.52 -3.46
CA PHE A 207 -6.38 -5.85 -3.37
C PHE A 207 -7.24 -6.69 -2.43
N GLU A 208 -7.75 -7.82 -2.92
CA GLU A 208 -8.54 -8.76 -2.13
C GLU A 208 -7.72 -9.33 -0.94
N PRO A 209 -8.40 -9.85 0.11
CA PRO A 209 -7.73 -10.42 1.28
C PRO A 209 -6.80 -11.59 0.96
N HIS A 210 -5.52 -11.46 1.33
CA HIS A 210 -4.46 -12.42 1.07
C HIS A 210 -3.44 -12.48 2.21
N TYR A 211 -2.53 -13.46 2.13
CA TYR A 211 -1.29 -13.50 2.90
C TYR A 211 -0.12 -13.11 2.00
N ASP A 212 0.89 -12.48 2.59
CA ASP A 212 2.11 -12.14 1.85
C ASP A 212 3.12 -13.31 1.80
N ALA A 213 3.05 -14.23 2.77
CA ALA A 213 3.82 -15.48 2.73
C ALA A 213 3.47 -16.27 1.46
N LEU A 214 4.49 -16.92 0.91
CA LEU A 214 4.43 -17.73 -0.31
C LEU A 214 4.00 -19.17 -0.03
N GLU A 215 4.05 -19.60 1.23
CA GLU A 215 3.77 -20.97 1.69
C GLU A 215 4.70 -22.01 1.01
N THR A 216 5.93 -21.60 0.68
CA THR A 216 6.93 -22.46 0.03
C THR A 216 7.59 -23.43 1.01
N GLY A 217 7.49 -23.17 2.31
CA GLY A 217 8.14 -23.93 3.38
C GLY A 217 9.66 -23.71 3.49
N VAL A 218 10.26 -22.94 2.58
CA VAL A 218 11.69 -22.61 2.58
C VAL A 218 11.89 -21.16 2.12
N ASN A 219 12.65 -20.40 2.91
CA ASN A 219 13.00 -19.00 2.64
C ASN A 219 11.80 -18.12 2.29
N ASP A 220 10.77 -18.19 3.13
CA ASP A 220 9.53 -17.48 2.87
C ASP A 220 9.65 -16.00 3.30
N ARG A 221 8.65 -15.18 2.97
CA ARG A 221 8.56 -13.77 3.29
C ARG A 221 8.22 -13.57 4.76
N ILE A 222 9.22 -13.55 5.63
CA ILE A 222 9.06 -13.37 7.07
C ILE A 222 8.36 -12.07 7.48
N ALA A 223 8.50 -11.00 6.70
CA ALA A 223 7.91 -9.69 7.03
C ALA A 223 7.62 -8.83 5.81
N THR A 224 6.68 -7.89 5.99
CA THR A 224 6.30 -6.91 4.99
C THR A 224 6.50 -5.49 5.51
N PHE A 225 7.06 -4.63 4.67
CA PHE A 225 7.22 -3.21 4.92
C PHE A 225 6.55 -2.40 3.79
N LEU A 226 5.35 -1.88 4.06
CA LEU A 226 4.52 -1.18 3.09
C LEU A 226 4.60 0.34 3.29
N ILE A 227 5.26 1.03 2.37
CA ILE A 227 5.44 2.50 2.38
C ILE A 227 4.28 3.17 1.64
N TYR A 228 3.66 4.18 2.25
CA TYR A 228 2.69 5.06 1.59
C TYR A 228 3.38 6.25 0.94
N MET A 229 3.26 6.36 -0.37
CA MET A 229 3.87 7.40 -1.20
C MET A 229 2.88 8.48 -1.67
N SER A 230 1.60 8.37 -1.29
CA SER A 230 0.61 9.42 -1.45
C SER A 230 -0.39 9.41 -0.31
N ASP A 231 -0.98 10.58 -0.05
CA ASP A 231 -2.21 10.66 0.72
C ASP A 231 -3.37 10.24 -0.17
N VAL A 232 -4.38 9.64 0.44
CA VAL A 232 -5.59 9.18 -0.24
C VAL A 232 -6.76 9.90 0.40
N GLY A 233 -7.49 10.68 -0.40
CA GLY A 233 -8.59 11.50 0.11
C GLY A 233 -9.67 10.64 0.77
N MET A 234 -10.03 9.52 0.13
CA MET A 234 -11.01 8.59 0.69
C MET A 234 -10.77 7.15 0.20
N GLY A 235 -10.97 6.19 1.10
CA GLY A 235 -10.71 4.76 0.83
C GLY A 235 -9.22 4.41 0.93
N GLY A 236 -8.80 3.34 0.25
CA GLY A 236 -7.38 2.97 0.12
C GLY A 236 -6.69 2.44 1.39
N ALA A 237 -7.40 2.29 2.52
CA ALA A 237 -6.85 1.70 3.74
C ALA A 237 -6.24 0.31 3.51
N THR A 238 -5.19 -0.03 4.26
CA THR A 238 -4.75 -1.42 4.40
C THR A 238 -5.46 -1.99 5.63
N ILE A 239 -6.17 -3.09 5.47
CA ILE A 239 -6.99 -3.66 6.56
C ILE A 239 -6.54 -5.09 6.87
N PHE A 240 -6.76 -5.51 8.11
CA PHE A 240 -6.51 -6.85 8.61
C PHE A 240 -7.86 -7.43 9.09
N PRO A 241 -8.61 -8.13 8.22
CA PRO A 241 -10.01 -8.47 8.47
C PRO A 241 -10.25 -9.34 9.71
N ASP A 242 -9.32 -10.23 10.02
CA ASP A 242 -9.50 -11.25 11.06
C ASP A 242 -9.34 -10.62 12.46
N ILE A 243 -8.33 -9.75 12.61
CA ILE A 243 -8.10 -8.98 13.83
C ILE A 243 -8.88 -7.65 13.90
N GLY A 244 -9.52 -7.23 12.82
CA GLY A 244 -10.41 -6.06 12.80
C GLY A 244 -9.71 -4.71 12.92
N VAL A 245 -8.55 -4.57 12.27
CA VAL A 245 -7.73 -3.35 12.25
C VAL A 245 -7.70 -2.74 10.86
N ALA A 246 -7.66 -1.41 10.79
CA ALA A 246 -7.49 -0.66 9.55
C ALA A 246 -6.40 0.40 9.73
N THR A 247 -5.47 0.43 8.79
CA THR A 247 -4.36 1.39 8.74
C THR A 247 -4.60 2.33 7.57
N LYS A 248 -4.74 3.62 7.86
CA LYS A 248 -5.03 4.62 6.82
C LYS A 248 -3.74 5.01 6.08
N PRO A 249 -3.79 5.26 4.76
CA PRO A 249 -2.64 5.77 4.03
C PRO A 249 -2.29 7.16 4.53
N LYS A 250 -1.01 7.37 4.83
CA LYS A 250 -0.46 8.68 5.15
C LYS A 250 0.88 8.80 4.46
N LYS A 251 1.01 9.77 3.55
CA LYS A 251 2.23 9.95 2.75
C LYS A 251 3.46 10.05 3.66
N GLY A 252 4.55 9.40 3.24
CA GLY A 252 5.81 9.39 3.97
C GLY A 252 5.87 8.41 5.15
N SER A 253 4.74 7.80 5.53
CA SER A 253 4.72 6.74 6.54
C SER A 253 4.81 5.35 5.92
N ALA A 254 5.10 4.35 6.74
CA ALA A 254 5.02 2.95 6.36
C ALA A 254 4.36 2.12 7.47
N VAL A 255 3.76 1.00 7.08
CA VAL A 255 3.23 0.00 8.02
C VAL A 255 4.05 -1.28 7.86
N PHE A 256 4.41 -1.87 8.99
CA PHE A 256 5.26 -3.05 9.09
C PHE A 256 4.59 -4.11 9.96
N TRP A 257 4.66 -5.35 9.52
CA TRP A 257 4.24 -6.53 10.27
C TRP A 257 5.10 -7.73 9.87
N TYR A 258 5.15 -8.72 10.75
CA TYR A 258 5.70 -10.04 10.42
C TYR A 258 4.59 -10.88 9.80
N ASN A 259 4.88 -11.62 8.73
CA ASN A 259 3.93 -12.58 8.13
C ASN A 259 4.03 -13.95 8.78
N LEU A 260 5.18 -14.25 9.39
CA LEU A 260 5.46 -15.51 10.06
C LEU A 260 5.65 -15.31 11.56
N GLN A 261 5.17 -16.30 12.30
CA GLN A 261 5.47 -16.50 13.71
C GLN A 261 6.96 -16.81 13.90
N LYS A 262 7.47 -16.78 15.14
CA LYS A 262 8.90 -17.05 15.35
C LYS A 262 9.28 -18.52 15.09
N ASN A 263 8.33 -19.44 15.10
CA ASN A 263 8.56 -20.82 14.71
C ASN A 263 8.64 -21.01 13.18
N GLY A 264 8.41 -19.96 12.38
CA GLY A 264 8.40 -19.99 10.92
C GLY A 264 7.04 -20.29 10.30
N GLU A 265 6.01 -20.56 11.10
CA GLU A 265 4.66 -20.81 10.57
C GLU A 265 3.96 -19.51 10.16
N LEU A 266 3.04 -19.62 9.19
CA LEU A 266 2.18 -18.52 8.78
C LEU A 266 1.39 -17.97 9.96
N ASP A 267 1.48 -16.67 10.20
CA ASP A 267 0.61 -16.00 11.15
C ASP A 267 -0.74 -15.67 10.47
N LEU A 268 -1.75 -16.48 10.76
CA LEU A 268 -3.10 -16.34 10.20
C LEU A 268 -3.76 -14.99 10.54
N ASN A 269 -3.30 -14.28 11.58
CA ASN A 269 -3.83 -12.97 11.93
C ASN A 269 -3.31 -11.84 11.03
N THR A 270 -2.37 -12.15 10.13
CA THR A 270 -1.75 -11.18 9.20
C THR A 270 -2.43 -11.14 7.85
N ARG A 271 -3.53 -11.90 7.67
CA ARG A 271 -4.36 -11.80 6.47
C ARG A 271 -4.79 -10.34 6.30
N HIS A 272 -4.49 -9.78 5.15
CA HIS A 272 -4.68 -8.35 4.93
C HIS A 272 -5.13 -8.05 3.52
N ALA A 273 -5.65 -6.83 3.33
CA ALA A 273 -6.25 -6.41 2.08
C ALA A 273 -6.08 -4.90 1.85
N GLY A 274 -6.19 -4.47 0.59
CA GLY A 274 -6.27 -3.06 0.22
C GLY A 274 -7.71 -2.67 -0.09
N CYS A 275 -8.28 -1.76 0.70
CA CYS A 275 -9.60 -1.21 0.44
C CYS A 275 -9.63 -0.44 -0.89
N PRO A 276 -10.79 -0.39 -1.58
CA PRO A 276 -10.95 0.40 -2.79
C PRO A 276 -10.57 1.86 -2.57
N VAL A 277 -9.80 2.44 -3.49
CA VAL A 277 -9.57 3.90 -3.53
C VAL A 277 -10.85 4.56 -4.06
N LEU A 278 -11.42 5.50 -3.29
CA LEU A 278 -12.66 6.18 -3.66
C LEU A 278 -12.38 7.58 -4.22
N VAL A 279 -11.44 8.31 -3.60
CA VAL A 279 -11.01 9.66 -4.01
C VAL A 279 -9.49 9.74 -3.96
N GLY A 280 -8.90 10.26 -5.04
CA GLY A 280 -7.45 10.36 -5.23
C GLY A 280 -6.80 9.12 -5.84
N ASN A 281 -5.53 8.91 -5.55
CA ASN A 281 -4.74 7.78 -6.04
C ASN A 281 -3.79 7.27 -4.95
N LYS A 282 -3.72 5.96 -4.76
CA LYS A 282 -2.85 5.33 -3.76
C LYS A 282 -1.56 4.87 -4.43
N TRP A 283 -0.45 5.50 -4.08
CA TRP A 283 0.89 5.03 -4.39
C TRP A 283 1.49 4.37 -3.17
N VAL A 284 2.04 3.19 -3.36
CA VAL A 284 2.77 2.47 -2.31
C VAL A 284 4.05 1.87 -2.85
N ALA A 285 5.03 1.66 -1.97
CA ALA A 285 6.20 0.85 -2.25
C ALA A 285 6.27 -0.27 -1.23
N ASN A 286 6.25 -1.53 -1.69
CA ASN A 286 6.30 -2.70 -0.84
C ASN A 286 7.69 -3.31 -0.83
N LYS A 287 8.16 -3.74 0.35
CA LYS A 287 9.39 -4.48 0.52
C LYS A 287 9.07 -5.76 1.30
N TRP A 288 9.23 -6.90 0.64
CA TRP A 288 9.14 -8.20 1.28
C TRP A 288 10.52 -8.65 1.72
N ILE A 289 10.62 -9.07 2.97
CA ILE A 289 11.86 -9.50 3.63
C ILE A 289 11.78 -11.00 3.79
N HIS A 290 12.84 -11.71 3.44
CA HIS A 290 12.88 -13.18 3.48
C HIS A 290 13.52 -13.69 4.79
N GLU A 291 13.23 -14.96 5.12
CA GLU A 291 13.75 -15.65 6.30
C GLU A 291 15.27 -15.85 6.30
N PHE A 292 15.88 -16.16 5.16
CA PHE A 292 17.33 -16.39 5.10
C PHE A 292 18.10 -15.11 5.37
N GLY A 293 19.21 -15.23 6.10
CA GLY A 293 20.00 -14.08 6.57
C GLY A 293 19.44 -13.42 7.83
N GLN A 294 18.41 -13.99 8.46
CA GLN A 294 17.84 -13.53 9.72
C GLN A 294 18.22 -14.40 10.92
N GLU A 295 19.00 -15.47 10.74
CA GLU A 295 19.25 -16.53 11.73
C GLU A 295 19.76 -15.96 13.07
N PHE A 296 20.57 -14.91 13.01
CA PHE A 296 21.13 -14.24 14.19
C PHE A 296 20.40 -12.95 14.58
N LYS A 297 19.49 -12.45 13.74
CA LYS A 297 18.76 -11.18 13.93
C LYS A 297 17.36 -11.40 14.47
N ARG A 298 16.74 -12.52 14.10
CA ARG A 298 15.43 -12.97 14.55
C ARG A 298 15.50 -14.49 14.78
N PRO A 299 16.07 -14.92 15.93
CA PRO A 299 16.14 -16.33 16.27
C PRO A 299 14.74 -16.95 16.33
N CYS A 300 14.61 -18.18 15.83
CA CYS A 300 13.36 -18.91 15.92
C CYS A 300 13.01 -19.22 17.37
N SER A 301 11.70 -19.25 17.69
CA SER A 301 11.24 -19.84 18.94
C SER A 301 10.92 -21.32 18.73
N LEU A 302 11.09 -22.10 19.80
CA LEU A 302 10.60 -23.48 19.87
C LEU A 302 9.10 -23.53 20.23
N SER A 303 8.52 -22.40 20.64
CA SER A 303 7.10 -22.27 20.94
C SER A 303 6.32 -21.84 19.70
N GLU A 304 5.18 -22.47 19.47
CA GLU A 304 4.20 -22.03 18.48
C GLU A 304 3.51 -20.71 18.88
N TRP A 305 3.63 -20.29 20.13
CA TRP A 305 2.85 -19.20 20.72
C TRP A 305 3.69 -17.95 21.10
N GLU A 306 4.96 -17.87 20.67
CA GLU A 306 5.91 -16.78 21.01
C GLU A 306 6.48 -16.04 19.79
#